data_AF-A0A929BXT7-F1
#
_entry.id   AF-A0A929BXT7-F1
#
_cell.length_a   1.000
_cell.length_b   1.000
_cell.length_c   1.000
_cell.angle_alpha   90.00
_cell.angle_beta   90.00
_cell.angle_gamma   90.00
#
_symmetry.space_group_name_H-M   'P 1'
#
loop_
_entity.id
_entity.type
_entity.pdbx_description
1 polymer ?
#
loop_
_entity_poly.entity_id
_entity_poly.type
_entity_poly.pdbx_seq_one_letter_code
_entity_poly.pdbx_strand_id
1 'polypeptide(L)'
;FTDLLTLTPPWDALSSWWVIGILVVLSVVEFFADKIPAVNHVNDAIQTFVRPVAGAFAFAVSANVVTDVSPILSIIAGLFIAGSVHAAKSAVVRPAVTATTGGIGNVPVSMAEDVTALVISILAFVVPVLIASILIVVTAYIVWLLWRRANAQKAL
;
A
#
# COMPACT_ATOMS: atom_id res chain seq x y z
N PHE A 1 -3.10 16.96 15.56
CA PHE A 1 -3.64 16.06 14.51
C PHE A 1 -5.15 16.17 14.53
N THR A 2 -5.82 16.01 13.40
CA THR A 2 -7.29 16.10 13.33
C THR A 2 -7.93 15.00 14.16
N ASP A 3 -8.86 15.33 15.06
CA ASP A 3 -9.63 14.36 15.88
C ASP A 3 -10.60 13.49 15.06
N LEU A 4 -10.50 13.55 13.73
CA LEU A 4 -11.35 12.84 12.77
C LEU A 4 -10.98 11.35 12.64
N LEU A 5 -9.72 10.97 12.90
CA LEU A 5 -9.23 9.60 12.76
C LEU A 5 -8.27 9.24 13.90
N THR A 6 -8.69 8.33 14.78
CA THR A 6 -7.84 7.76 15.83
C THR A 6 -7.18 6.48 15.34
N LEU A 7 -5.85 6.49 15.23
CA LEU A 7 -5.08 5.31 14.82
C LEU A 7 -4.84 4.39 16.01
N THR A 8 -5.09 3.09 15.84
CA THR A 8 -4.80 2.07 16.86
C THR A 8 -3.30 1.78 16.93
N PRO A 9 -2.71 1.55 18.12
CA PRO A 9 -1.32 1.14 18.23
C PRO A 9 -1.00 -0.09 17.38
N PRO A 10 0.17 -0.15 16.72
CA PRO A 10 1.28 0.81 16.70
C PRO A 10 1.18 1.91 15.61
N TRP A 11 0.07 2.01 14.89
CA TRP A 11 -0.11 3.03 13.84
C TRP A 11 -0.25 4.44 14.38
N ASP A 12 -0.56 4.59 15.67
CA ASP A 12 -0.57 5.85 16.41
C ASP A 12 0.74 6.65 16.26
N ALA A 13 1.88 5.97 16.09
CA ALA A 13 3.16 6.60 15.78
C ALA A 13 3.13 7.46 14.50
N LEU A 14 2.32 7.09 13.50
CA LEU A 14 2.14 7.90 12.28
C LEU A 14 1.39 9.21 12.54
N SER A 15 0.77 9.37 13.72
CA SER A 15 0.19 10.64 14.17
C SER A 15 1.22 11.58 14.79
N SER A 16 2.52 11.33 14.65
CA SER A 16 3.59 12.23 15.11
C SER A 16 4.18 13.01 13.94
N TRP A 17 4.24 14.34 14.07
CA TRP A 17 4.88 15.21 13.06
C TRP A 17 6.35 14.83 12.81
N TRP A 18 7.04 14.34 13.83
CA TRP A 18 8.42 13.86 13.69
C TRP A 18 8.51 12.61 12.83
N VAL A 19 7.61 11.64 13.04
CA VAL A 19 7.59 10.40 12.27
C VAL A 19 7.25 10.68 10.82
N ILE A 20 6.20 11.48 10.56
CA ILE A 20 5.84 11.89 9.20
C ILE A 20 7.00 12.65 8.54
N GLY A 21 7.61 13.61 9.24
CA GLY A 21 8.74 14.38 8.73
C GLY A 21 9.92 13.50 8.33
N ILE A 22 10.28 12.52 9.17
CA ILE A 22 11.33 11.55 8.87
C ILE A 22 10.95 10.70 7.65
N LEU A 23 9.73 10.18 7.57
CA LEU A 23 9.28 9.37 6.43
C LEU A 23 9.31 10.17 5.12
N VAL A 24 8.91 11.44 5.14
CA VAL A 24 8.99 12.32 3.97
C VAL A 24 10.45 12.53 3.55
N VAL A 25 11.34 12.84 4.50
CA VAL A 25 12.77 13.01 4.21
C VAL A 25 13.36 11.73 3.63
N LEU A 26 13.11 10.58 4.25
CA LEU A 26 13.60 9.28 3.76
C LEU A 26 13.06 8.95 2.37
N SER A 27 11.78 9.26 2.11
CA SER A 27 11.16 9.05 0.79
C SER A 27 11.79 9.95 -0.28
N VAL A 28 12.08 11.21 0.04
CA VAL A 28 12.79 12.13 -0.86
C VAL A 28 14.22 11.64 -1.12
N VAL A 29 14.93 11.21 -0.08
CA VAL A 29 16.28 10.64 -0.21
C VAL A 29 16.25 9.42 -1.10
N GLU A 30 15.30 8.50 -0.92
CA GLU A 30 15.16 7.31 -1.75
C GLU A 30 14.89 7.67 -3.22
N PHE A 31 13.97 8.61 -3.47
CA PHE A 31 13.65 9.08 -4.81
C PHE A 31 14.89 9.59 -5.56
N PHE A 32 15.76 10.36 -4.89
CA PHE A 32 16.98 10.87 -5.51
C PHE A 32 18.11 9.82 -5.57
N ALA A 33 18.23 8.97 -4.55
CA ALA A 33 19.21 7.89 -4.49
C ALA A 33 19.05 6.93 -5.67
N ASP A 34 17.81 6.62 -6.05
CA ASP A 34 17.51 5.72 -7.15
C ASP A 34 17.93 6.26 -8.54
N LYS A 35 18.17 7.58 -8.66
CA LYS A 35 18.60 8.19 -9.93
C LYS A 35 20.12 8.15 -10.16
N ILE A 36 20.92 7.92 -9.12
CA ILE A 36 22.39 7.87 -9.20
C ILE A 36 22.83 6.39 -9.14
N PRO A 37 23.39 5.80 -10.22
CA PRO A 37 23.65 4.36 -10.29
C PRO A 37 24.47 3.79 -9.11
N ALA A 38 25.56 4.47 -8.71
CA ALA A 38 26.40 4.02 -7.60
C ALA A 38 25.67 4.04 -6.25
N VAL A 39 24.87 5.09 -6.00
CA VAL A 39 24.07 5.23 -4.77
C VAL A 39 22.93 4.23 -4.78
N ASN A 40 22.28 4.02 -5.93
CA ASN A 40 21.21 3.07 -6.13
C ASN A 40 21.65 1.65 -5.75
N HIS A 41 22.84 1.20 -6.17
CA HIS A 41 23.32 -0.14 -5.81
C HIS A 41 23.49 -0.34 -4.31
N VAL A 42 24.02 0.67 -3.60
CA VAL A 42 24.17 0.62 -2.14
C VAL A 42 22.81 0.68 -1.45
N ASN A 43 21.92 1.57 -1.90
CA ASN A 43 20.55 1.67 -1.39
C ASN A 43 19.80 0.34 -1.56
N ASP A 44 19.79 -0.23 -2.77
CA ASP A 44 19.14 -1.50 -3.07
C ASP A 44 19.70 -2.65 -2.20
N ALA A 45 21.01 -2.67 -1.93
CA ALA A 45 21.63 -3.67 -1.06
C ALA A 45 21.10 -3.60 0.38
N ILE A 46 21.00 -2.40 0.95
CA ILE A 46 20.43 -2.19 2.28
C ILE A 46 18.94 -2.55 2.28
N GLN A 47 18.21 -2.08 1.27
CA GLN A 47 16.77 -2.24 1.16
C GLN A 47 16.36 -3.70 0.93
N THR A 48 17.26 -4.55 0.45
CA THR A 48 17.03 -6.01 0.32
C THR A 48 16.64 -6.68 1.64
N PHE A 49 17.07 -6.14 2.77
CA PHE A 49 16.64 -6.62 4.09
C PHE A 49 15.57 -5.72 4.69
N VAL A 50 15.72 -4.40 4.59
CA VAL A 50 14.85 -3.44 5.27
C VAL A 50 13.42 -3.49 4.71
N ARG A 51 13.24 -3.46 3.39
CA ARG A 51 11.91 -3.39 2.75
C ARG A 51 11.07 -4.64 3.04
N PRO A 52 11.59 -5.88 2.86
CA PRO A 52 10.82 -7.08 3.16
C PRO A 52 10.45 -7.21 4.64
N VAL A 53 11.37 -6.85 5.55
CA VAL A 53 11.09 -6.87 7.00
C VAL A 53 10.05 -5.81 7.38
N ALA A 54 10.18 -4.58 6.88
CA ALA A 54 9.19 -3.53 7.12
C ALA A 54 7.80 -3.93 6.60
N GLY A 55 7.73 -4.53 5.41
CA GLY A 55 6.48 -5.04 4.84
C GLY A 55 5.89 -6.21 5.64
N ALA A 56 6.72 -7.09 6.18
CA ALA A 56 6.29 -8.16 7.07
C ALA A 56 5.59 -7.62 8.33
N PHE A 57 6.18 -6.63 8.98
CA PHE A 57 5.58 -5.96 10.14
C PHE A 57 4.32 -5.19 9.76
N ALA A 58 4.35 -4.40 8.69
CA ALA A 58 3.19 -3.63 8.23
C ALA A 58 1.99 -4.53 7.93
N PHE A 59 2.23 -5.68 7.27
CA PHE A 59 1.18 -6.66 7.01
C PHE A 59 0.70 -7.32 8.30
N ALA A 60 1.59 -7.75 9.18
CA ALA A 60 1.22 -8.43 10.42
C ALA A 60 0.35 -7.56 11.32
N VAL A 61 0.71 -6.28 11.45
CA VAL A 61 -0.08 -5.31 12.20
C VAL A 61 -1.44 -5.09 11.53
N SER A 62 -1.48 -4.93 10.21
CA SER A 62 -2.74 -4.74 9.48
C SER A 62 -3.66 -5.96 9.59
N ALA A 63 -3.10 -7.16 9.49
CA ALA A 63 -3.83 -8.42 9.58
C ALA A 63 -4.38 -8.64 11.01
N ASN A 64 -3.64 -8.26 12.05
CA ASN A 64 -4.10 -8.36 13.43
C ASN A 64 -5.34 -7.49 13.73
N VAL A 65 -5.48 -6.35 13.03
CA VAL A 65 -6.66 -5.48 13.16
C VAL A 65 -7.91 -6.08 12.51
N VAL A 66 -7.75 -6.97 11.52
CA VAL A 66 -8.85 -7.46 10.67
C VAL A 66 -9.14 -8.96 10.87
N THR A 67 -8.18 -9.75 11.35
CA THR A 67 -8.24 -11.23 11.38
C THR A 67 -7.56 -11.82 12.62
N ASP A 68 -8.15 -12.87 13.20
CA ASP A 68 -7.57 -13.67 14.32
C ASP A 68 -6.50 -14.67 13.83
N VAL A 69 -5.77 -14.34 12.76
CA VAL A 69 -4.71 -15.21 12.23
C VAL A 69 -3.48 -15.15 13.14
N SER A 70 -2.79 -16.29 13.29
CA SER A 70 -1.53 -16.37 14.04
C SER A 70 -0.55 -15.27 13.62
N PRO A 71 -0.02 -14.47 14.57
CA PRO A 71 0.90 -13.38 14.26
C PRO A 71 2.11 -13.81 13.41
N ILE A 72 2.60 -15.04 13.64
CA ILE A 72 3.71 -15.62 12.89
C ILE A 72 3.34 -15.83 11.42
N LEU A 73 2.14 -16.33 11.14
CA LEU A 73 1.68 -16.54 9.77
C LEU A 73 1.51 -15.21 9.03
N SER A 74 1.03 -14.17 9.73
CA SER A 74 0.88 -12.84 9.12
C SER A 74 2.24 -12.20 8.82
N ILE A 75 3.23 -12.33 9.71
CA ILE A 75 4.61 -11.88 9.44
C ILE A 75 5.19 -12.60 8.23
N ILE A 76 5.04 -13.94 8.17
CA ILE A 76 5.54 -14.74 7.05
C ILE A 76 4.86 -14.31 5.74
N ALA A 77 3.53 -14.16 5.74
CA ALA A 77 2.79 -13.70 4.57
C ALA A 77 3.24 -12.32 4.10
N GLY A 78 3.38 -11.36 5.03
CA GLY A 78 3.89 -10.03 4.71
C GLY A 78 5.31 -10.03 4.17
N LEU A 79 6.19 -10.88 4.73
CA LEU A 79 7.55 -11.06 4.24
C LEU A 79 7.55 -11.62 2.81
N PHE A 80 6.70 -12.60 2.49
CA PHE A 80 6.58 -13.13 1.14
C PHE A 80 6.05 -12.08 0.16
N ILE A 81 5.04 -11.30 0.56
CA ILE A 81 4.47 -10.26 -0.30
C ILE A 81 5.52 -9.18 -0.57
N ALA A 82 6.10 -8.57 0.47
CA ALA A 82 7.07 -7.49 0.31
C ALA A 82 8.38 -7.98 -0.33
N GLY A 83 8.83 -9.17 0.07
CA GLY A 83 10.02 -9.82 -0.49
C GLY A 83 9.86 -10.16 -1.97
N SER A 84 8.70 -10.65 -2.40
CA SER A 84 8.45 -10.95 -3.82
C SER A 84 8.43 -9.70 -4.69
N VAL A 85 7.83 -8.60 -4.21
CA VAL A 85 7.86 -7.30 -4.90
C VAL A 85 9.29 -6.78 -5.03
N HIS A 86 10.07 -6.81 -3.94
CA HIS A 86 11.47 -6.39 -3.96
C HIS A 86 12.32 -7.28 -4.89
N ALA A 87 12.12 -8.59 -4.84
CA ALA A 87 12.84 -9.55 -5.69
C ALA A 87 12.50 -9.36 -7.17
N ALA A 88 11.23 -9.12 -7.52
CA ALA A 88 10.84 -8.82 -8.88
C ALA A 88 11.57 -7.57 -9.42
N LYS A 89 11.62 -6.49 -8.63
CA LYS A 89 12.36 -5.27 -8.98
C LYS A 89 13.87 -5.54 -9.15
N SER A 90 14.50 -6.07 -8.10
CA SER A 90 15.97 -6.16 -7.99
C SER A 90 16.59 -7.30 -8.80
N ALA A 91 15.95 -8.47 -8.89
CA ALA A 91 16.49 -9.64 -9.56
C ALA A 91 16.05 -9.77 -11.02
N VAL A 92 14.91 -9.17 -11.40
CA VAL A 92 14.35 -9.32 -12.75
C VAL A 92 14.37 -8.00 -13.52
N VAL A 93 13.69 -6.97 -13.01
CA VAL A 93 13.47 -5.72 -13.76
C VAL A 93 14.79 -4.96 -13.97
N ARG A 94 15.50 -4.61 -12.89
CA ARG A 94 16.73 -3.79 -13.00
C ARG A 94 17.84 -4.46 -13.82
N PRO A 95 18.15 -5.76 -13.66
CA PRO A 95 19.17 -6.42 -14.50
C PRO A 95 18.78 -6.49 -15.97
N ALA A 96 17.51 -6.82 -16.27
CA ALA A 96 17.02 -6.87 -17.65
C ALA A 96 17.08 -5.50 -18.34
N VAL A 97 16.65 -4.44 -17.64
CA VAL A 97 16.71 -3.06 -18.14
C VAL A 97 18.15 -2.59 -18.30
N THR A 98 19.04 -2.92 -17.36
CA THR A 98 20.45 -2.56 -17.44
C THR A 98 21.13 -3.27 -18.61
N ALA A 99 20.88 -4.57 -18.79
CA ALA A 99 21.43 -5.36 -19.89
C ALA A 99 20.96 -4.88 -21.27
N THR A 100 19.72 -4.40 -21.38
CA THR A 100 19.13 -3.96 -22.65
C THR A 100 19.40 -2.49 -23.00
N THR A 101 19.63 -1.63 -22.00
CA THR A 101 19.74 -0.17 -22.21
C THR A 101 21.08 0.43 -21.76
N GLY A 102 22.02 -0.40 -21.30
CA GLY A 102 23.28 0.08 -20.73
C GLY A 102 23.11 0.88 -19.43
N GLY A 103 21.98 0.67 -18.72
CA GLY A 103 21.65 1.36 -17.47
C GLY A 103 20.88 2.67 -17.61
N ILE A 104 20.73 3.21 -18.83
CA ILE A 104 19.98 4.46 -19.07
C ILE A 104 18.49 4.27 -18.76
N GLY A 105 17.95 3.08 -19.01
CA GLY A 105 16.54 2.74 -18.78
C GLY A 105 16.15 2.63 -17.30
N ASN A 106 17.11 2.60 -16.37
CA ASN A 106 16.81 2.49 -14.94
C ASN A 106 16.07 3.73 -14.40
N VAL A 107 16.37 4.91 -14.95
CA VAL A 107 15.72 6.17 -14.54
C VAL A 107 14.23 6.20 -14.89
N PRO A 108 13.79 6.00 -16.15
CA PRO A 108 12.37 6.00 -16.48
C PRO A 108 11.61 4.84 -15.81
N VAL A 109 12.24 3.68 -15.63
CA VAL A 109 11.63 2.55 -14.89
C VAL A 109 11.40 2.92 -13.43
N SER A 110 12.39 3.52 -12.76
CA SER A 110 12.23 4.03 -11.40
C SER A 110 11.11 5.07 -11.31
N MET A 111 10.98 5.99 -12.29
CA MET A 111 9.85 6.93 -12.30
C MET A 111 8.49 6.23 -12.45
N ALA A 112 8.41 5.17 -13.27
CA ALA A 112 7.19 4.39 -13.41
C ALA A 112 6.83 3.65 -12.13
N GLU A 113 7.82 3.14 -11.39
CA GLU A 113 7.62 2.55 -10.05
C GLU A 113 7.07 3.59 -9.08
N ASP A 114 7.63 4.80 -9.04
CA ASP A 114 7.18 5.89 -8.15
C ASP A 114 5.72 6.28 -8.45
N VAL A 115 5.37 6.44 -9.72
CA VAL A 115 4.00 6.74 -10.16
C VAL A 115 3.05 5.60 -9.81
N THR A 116 3.48 4.36 -10.02
CA THR A 116 2.67 3.17 -9.70
C THR A 116 2.41 3.09 -8.19
N ALA A 117 3.43 3.34 -7.36
CA ALA A 117 3.28 3.38 -5.91
C ALA A 117 2.28 4.46 -5.48
N LEU A 118 2.38 5.66 -6.04
CA LEU A 118 1.44 6.76 -5.77
C LEU A 118 -0.01 6.38 -6.14
N VAL A 119 -0.22 5.81 -7.33
CA VAL A 119 -1.54 5.39 -7.78
C VAL A 119 -2.11 4.29 -6.87
N ILE A 120 -1.32 3.28 -6.51
CA ILE A 120 -1.74 2.20 -5.61
C ILE A 120 -2.09 2.77 -4.23
N SER A 121 -1.31 3.70 -3.69
CA SER A 121 -1.60 4.36 -2.42
C SER A 121 -2.94 5.13 -2.44
N ILE A 122 -3.24 5.84 -3.53
CA ILE A 122 -4.53 6.52 -3.68
C ILE A 122 -5.67 5.50 -3.79
N LEU A 123 -5.50 4.45 -4.59
CA LEU A 123 -6.50 3.40 -4.76
C LEU A 123 -6.80 2.67 -3.45
N ALA A 124 -5.79 2.46 -2.60
CA ALA A 124 -5.96 1.83 -1.28
C ALA A 124 -6.96 2.59 -0.39
N PHE A 125 -7.09 3.90 -0.55
CA PHE A 125 -8.10 4.71 0.14
C PHE A 125 -9.43 4.81 -0.63
N VAL A 126 -9.37 5.02 -1.94
CA VAL A 126 -10.58 5.25 -2.77
C VAL A 126 -11.44 4.00 -2.89
N VAL A 127 -10.83 2.81 -3.06
CA VAL A 127 -11.57 1.57 -3.31
C VAL A 127 -12.51 1.20 -2.15
N PRO A 128 -12.07 1.16 -0.87
CA PRO A 128 -12.97 0.88 0.25
C PRO A 128 -14.15 1.86 0.35
N VAL A 129 -13.89 3.16 0.17
CA VAL A 129 -14.94 4.21 0.23
C VAL A 129 -15.96 4.03 -0.89
N LEU A 130 -15.48 3.71 -2.10
CA LEU A 130 -16.33 3.48 -3.26
C LEU A 130 -17.20 2.24 -3.07
N ILE A 131 -16.63 1.12 -2.59
CA ILE A 131 -17.39 -0.10 -2.27
C ILE A 131 -18.46 0.18 -1.22
N ALA A 132 -18.11 0.86 -0.13
CA ALA A 132 -19.06 1.22 0.93
C ALA A 132 -20.21 2.08 0.40
N SER A 133 -19.90 3.07 -0.45
CA SER A 133 -20.89 3.94 -1.08
C SER A 133 -21.86 3.16 -1.97
N ILE A 134 -21.34 2.24 -2.79
CA ILE A 134 -22.17 1.38 -3.64
C ILE A 134 -23.10 0.49 -2.80
N LEU A 135 -22.59 -0.13 -1.73
CA LEU A 135 -23.40 -0.95 -0.84
C LEU A 135 -24.55 -0.17 -0.22
N ILE A 136 -24.29 1.05 0.26
CA ILE A 136 -25.34 1.93 0.82
C ILE A 136 -26.43 2.20 -0.22
N VAL A 137 -26.06 2.56 -1.45
CA VAL A 137 -27.03 2.86 -2.52
C VAL A 137 -27.86 1.64 -2.88
N VAL A 138 -27.22 0.47 -3.04
CA VAL A 138 -27.90 -0.78 -3.38
C VAL A 138 -28.85 -1.20 -2.27
N THR A 139 -28.42 -1.16 -1.01
CA THR A 139 -29.28 -1.51 0.13
C THR A 139 -30.46 -0.55 0.25
N ALA A 140 -30.24 0.77 0.11
CA ALA A 140 -31.32 1.75 0.12
C ALA A 140 -32.35 1.50 -1.00
N TYR A 141 -31.88 1.16 -2.19
CA TYR A 141 -32.72 0.82 -3.32
C TYR A 141 -33.56 -0.46 -3.07
N ILE A 142 -32.96 -1.51 -2.51
CA ILE A 142 -33.67 -2.74 -2.14
C ILE A 142 -34.76 -2.45 -1.09
N VAL A 143 -34.42 -1.70 -0.02
CA VAL A 143 -35.38 -1.31 1.02
C VAL A 143 -36.54 -0.52 0.43
N TRP A 144 -36.25 0.44 -0.46
CA TRP A 144 -37.27 1.22 -1.16
C TRP A 144 -38.19 0.35 -2.03
N LEU A 145 -37.63 -0.62 -2.76
CA LEU A 145 -38.41 -1.56 -3.56
C LEU A 145 -39.34 -2.43 -2.70
N LEU A 146 -38.84 -2.94 -1.58
CA LEU A 146 -39.62 -3.76 -0.64
C LEU A 146 -40.75 -2.95 0.01
N TRP A 147 -40.45 -1.71 0.43
CA TRP A 147 -41.45 -0.80 0.98
C TRP A 147 -42.55 -0.47 -0.03
N ARG A 148 -42.17 -0.19 -1.29
CA ARG A 148 -43.12 0.07 -2.37
C ARG A 148 -44.02 -1.15 -2.65
N ARG A 149 -43.45 -2.37 -2.66
CA ARG A 149 -44.21 -3.62 -2.85
C ARG A 149 -45.19 -3.88 -1.70
N ALA A 150 -44.75 -3.68 -0.46
CA ALA A 150 -45.59 -3.87 0.72
C ALA A 150 -46.78 -2.88 0.75
N ASN A 151 -46.57 -1.63 0.35
CA ASN A 151 -47.65 -0.64 0.25
C ASN A 151 -48.62 -0.93 -0.90
N ALA A 152 -48.15 -1.48 -2.02
CA ALA A 152 -49.01 -1.87 -3.14
C ALA A 152 -49.94 -3.04 -2.77
N GLN A 153 -49.49 -3.99 -1.94
CA GLN A 153 -50.33 -5.11 -1.48
C GLN A 153 -51.39 -4.72 -0.46
N LYS A 154 -51.18 -3.65 0.33
CA LYS A 154 -52.18 -3.15 1.30
C LYS A 154 -53.33 -2.36 0.64
N ALA A 155 -53.20 -2.01 -0.64
CA ALA A 155 -54.18 -1.21 -1.38
C ALA A 155 -55.14 -2.06 -2.24
N LEU A 156 -54.98 -3.38 -2.25
CA LEU A 156 -55.86 -4.37 -2.89
C LEU A 156 -56.69 -5.08 -1.81
#